data_AF-A0A1J5D6T3-F1
#
_entry.id   AF-A0A1J5D6T3-F1
#
_cell.length_a   1.000
_cell.length_b   1.000
_cell.length_c   1.000
_cell.angle_alpha   90.00
_cell.angle_beta   90.00
_cell.angle_gamma   90.00
#
_symmetry.space_group_name_H-M   'P 1'
#
loop_
_entity.id
_entity.type
_entity.pdbx_description
1 polymer ?
#
loop_
_entity_poly.entity_id
_entity_poly.type
_entity_poly.pdbx_seq_one_letter_code
_entity_poly.pdbx_strand_id
1 'polypeptide(L)'
;MIRTTSFLVGWKSVKGIGFGLAVCLVTMMLFVDFTSVRAETRIGFSLRLGRGSGPVWIGEELQVLVKRIQREREAALRDLDKSGRILQPPPIVDFPHWARCQEIAQGSRPDMLVVRMNLAGIKAAVGILKGTFDGDHEDRLMEGFPSGFSPGDWGGEILSDFRFMGMSKADRLKVLKRQEGCVRELFTDLRDEINRDVVWDHHKWERARGGSDAVAVNRAAWNLWISLGCPGKNSLKR
;
A
#
# COMPACT_ATOMS: atom_id res chain seq x y z
N MET A 1 -29.06 -30.97 22.66
CA MET A 1 -27.78 -30.67 21.99
C MET A 1 -28.07 -29.56 20.98
N ILE A 2 -27.58 -28.36 21.28
CA ILE A 2 -28.00 -27.06 20.71
C ILE A 2 -27.35 -26.90 19.33
N ARG A 3 -28.06 -27.09 18.21
CA ARG A 3 -28.90 -26.17 17.41
C ARG A 3 -28.24 -24.85 16.97
N THR A 4 -27.96 -24.82 15.66
CA THR A 4 -27.84 -23.66 14.77
C THR A 4 -28.97 -22.65 14.96
N THR A 5 -28.64 -21.36 15.07
CA THR A 5 -29.57 -20.26 14.79
C THR A 5 -28.87 -19.08 14.12
N SER A 6 -29.34 -18.78 12.93
CA SER A 6 -29.28 -17.50 12.24
C SER A 6 -29.74 -16.34 13.14
N PHE A 7 -29.11 -15.18 13.02
CA PHE A 7 -29.72 -13.91 13.43
C PHE A 7 -29.58 -12.88 12.31
N LEU A 8 -30.68 -12.74 11.57
CA LEU A 8 -31.10 -11.49 10.97
C LEU A 8 -32.11 -10.84 11.95
N VAL A 9 -32.24 -9.52 11.85
CA VAL A 9 -33.25 -8.62 12.43
C VAL A 9 -32.83 -7.81 13.67
N GLY A 10 -32.74 -6.51 13.43
CA GLY A 10 -32.69 -5.45 14.43
C GLY A 10 -32.91 -4.05 13.82
N TRP A 11 -33.78 -3.91 12.82
CA TRP A 11 -34.33 -2.61 12.44
C TRP A 11 -35.27 -2.14 13.55
N LYS A 12 -34.83 -1.16 14.35
CA LYS A 12 -35.74 -0.28 15.09
C LYS A 12 -35.62 1.13 14.55
N SER A 13 -36.72 1.54 13.94
CA SER A 13 -37.03 2.90 13.48
C SER A 13 -36.90 3.87 14.65
N VAL A 14 -36.01 4.86 14.53
CA VAL A 14 -36.07 6.10 15.29
C VAL A 14 -36.47 7.18 14.29
N LYS A 15 -37.77 7.50 14.28
CA LYS A 15 -38.30 8.68 13.58
C LYS A 15 -38.01 9.91 14.44
N GLY A 16 -37.45 10.93 13.80
CA GLY A 16 -37.48 12.31 14.28
C GLY A 16 -36.18 12.77 14.92
N ILE A 17 -35.27 13.28 14.09
CA ILE A 17 -34.63 14.60 14.16
C ILE A 17 -33.62 14.66 13.01
N GLY A 18 -33.80 15.62 12.10
CA GLY A 18 -32.73 16.21 11.29
C GLY A 18 -32.08 15.36 10.21
N PHE A 19 -32.44 15.66 8.96
CA PHE A 19 -31.63 15.48 7.75
C PHE A 19 -30.10 15.46 8.03
N GLY A 20 -29.45 14.31 7.91
CA GLY A 20 -27.99 14.19 8.02
C GLY A 20 -27.55 12.82 8.53
N LEU A 21 -26.52 12.25 7.88
CA LEU A 21 -25.86 10.98 8.21
C LEU A 21 -26.62 9.68 7.86
N ALA A 22 -26.72 9.40 6.57
CA ALA A 22 -26.51 8.03 6.08
C ALA A 22 -25.08 7.96 5.53
N VAL A 23 -24.08 7.93 6.42
CA VAL A 23 -22.68 7.74 6.03
C VAL A 23 -22.44 6.24 5.91
N CYS A 24 -22.28 5.78 4.66
CA CYS A 24 -21.72 4.48 4.35
C CYS A 24 -20.37 4.32 5.06
N LEU A 25 -20.34 3.42 6.05
CA LEU A 25 -19.12 2.98 6.71
C LEU A 25 -18.37 2.02 5.78
N VAL A 26 -17.59 2.57 4.85
CA VAL A 26 -16.51 1.83 4.19
C VAL A 26 -15.21 2.29 4.83
N THR A 27 -14.69 1.47 5.74
CA THR A 27 -13.32 1.64 6.24
C THR A 27 -12.43 0.81 5.32
N MET A 28 -11.73 1.43 4.36
CA MET A 28 -10.59 0.76 3.71
C MET A 28 -9.45 0.72 4.74
N MET A 29 -9.46 -0.30 5.58
CA MET A 29 -8.20 -0.79 6.13
C MET A 29 -7.49 -1.44 4.96
N LEU A 30 -6.43 -0.81 4.45
CA LEU A 30 -5.39 -1.54 3.72
C LEU A 30 -4.75 -2.49 4.75
N PHE A 31 -5.39 -3.62 5.00
CA PHE A 31 -4.70 -4.80 5.44
C PHE A 31 -3.91 -5.25 4.21
N VAL A 32 -2.64 -4.88 4.15
CA VAL A 32 -1.69 -5.75 3.45
C VAL A 32 -1.58 -7.00 4.32
N ASP A 33 -2.55 -7.89 4.17
CA ASP A 33 -2.61 -9.15 4.91
C ASP A 33 -1.54 -10.06 4.31
N PHE A 34 -0.33 -9.99 4.87
CA PHE A 34 0.74 -10.92 4.54
C PHE A 34 0.43 -12.27 5.20
N THR A 35 -0.61 -12.97 4.71
CA THR A 35 -1.01 -14.27 5.21
C THR A 35 -0.01 -15.33 4.76
N SER A 36 1.08 -15.53 5.52
CA SER A 36 1.68 -16.88 5.68
C SER A 36 2.73 -16.99 6.80
N VAL A 37 2.58 -16.35 7.97
CA VAL A 37 3.36 -16.79 9.15
C VAL A 37 2.49 -16.67 10.39
N ARG A 38 2.46 -17.75 11.17
CA ARG A 38 1.74 -17.95 12.45
C ARG A 38 1.61 -16.67 13.29
N ALA A 39 0.53 -16.64 14.05
CA ALA A 39 -0.08 -15.58 14.88
C ALA A 39 0.82 -14.77 15.84
N GLU A 40 2.15 -14.80 15.72
CA GLU A 40 3.11 -14.14 16.62
C GLU A 40 3.98 -13.06 15.95
N THR A 41 3.84 -12.82 14.64
CA THR A 41 4.63 -11.80 13.91
C THR A 41 3.75 -10.88 13.07
N ARG A 42 2.75 -10.25 13.71
CA ARG A 42 1.96 -9.20 13.05
C ARG A 42 2.73 -7.88 13.06
N ILE A 43 3.63 -7.71 12.10
CA ILE A 43 4.04 -6.38 11.67
C ILE A 43 3.16 -6.04 10.46
N GLY A 44 1.94 -5.60 10.75
CA GLY A 44 1.03 -5.08 9.74
C GLY A 44 1.22 -3.58 9.62
N PHE A 45 1.43 -3.08 8.41
CA PHE A 45 1.36 -1.65 8.14
C PHE A 45 -0.12 -1.26 8.06
N SER A 46 -0.65 -0.68 9.14
CA SER A 46 -2.00 -0.13 9.14
C SER A 46 -1.96 1.27 8.54
N LEU A 47 -2.18 1.38 7.23
CA LEU A 47 -2.39 2.69 6.60
C LEU A 47 -3.75 3.26 7.06
N ARG A 48 -3.75 4.05 8.14
CA ARG A 48 -4.95 4.80 8.56
C ARG A 48 -5.05 6.08 7.73
N LEU A 49 -5.63 5.95 6.53
CA LEU A 49 -6.28 7.07 5.86
C LEU A 49 -7.46 7.45 6.78
N GLY A 50 -7.50 8.68 7.29
CA GLY A 50 -8.47 9.09 8.32
C GLY A 50 -9.93 8.78 7.93
N ARG A 51 -10.83 8.72 8.92
CA ARG A 51 -12.28 8.57 8.70
C ARG A 51 -12.76 9.61 7.66
N GLY A 52 -13.31 9.15 6.54
CA GLY A 52 -13.91 10.01 5.50
C GLY A 52 -12.94 10.55 4.43
N SER A 53 -11.72 10.03 4.32
CA SER A 53 -10.79 10.47 3.28
C SER A 53 -11.02 9.70 1.98
N GLY A 54 -11.50 10.40 0.95
CA GLY A 54 -11.42 9.94 -0.42
C GLY A 54 -9.96 9.76 -0.87
N PRO A 55 -9.72 9.45 -2.15
CA PRO A 55 -8.39 9.14 -2.66
C PRO A 55 -7.40 10.28 -2.40
N VAL A 56 -6.19 9.96 -1.93
CA VAL A 56 -5.07 10.91 -1.83
C VAL A 56 -4.31 10.92 -3.16
N TRP A 57 -4.92 11.54 -4.17
CA TRP A 57 -4.47 11.47 -5.56
C TRP A 57 -3.69 12.72 -6.04
N ILE A 58 -3.68 13.79 -5.24
CA ILE A 58 -2.86 14.97 -5.54
C ILE A 58 -1.40 14.66 -5.21
N GLY A 59 -0.48 14.98 -6.13
CA GLY A 59 0.95 14.64 -6.00
C GLY A 59 1.59 15.12 -4.69
N GLU A 60 1.32 16.36 -4.27
CA GLU A 60 1.85 16.92 -3.02
C GLU A 60 1.32 16.20 -1.77
N GLU A 61 0.01 15.93 -1.71
CA GLU A 61 -0.62 15.20 -0.61
C GLU A 61 -0.12 13.75 -0.55
N LEU A 62 0.02 13.12 -1.72
CA LEU A 62 0.56 11.78 -1.86
C LEU A 62 2.02 11.70 -1.41
N GLN A 63 2.83 12.71 -1.70
CA GLN A 63 4.21 12.77 -1.24
C GLN A 63 4.31 12.85 0.30
N VAL A 64 3.40 13.59 0.95
CA VAL A 64 3.31 13.62 2.41
C VAL A 64 2.93 12.25 2.97
N LEU A 65 1.98 11.56 2.33
CA LEU A 65 1.59 10.20 2.71
C LEU A 65 2.75 9.20 2.55
N VAL A 66 3.49 9.25 1.44
CA VAL A 66 4.70 8.43 1.22
C VAL A 66 5.73 8.64 2.32
N LYS A 67 6.04 9.90 2.64
CA LYS A 67 6.98 10.24 3.74
C LYS A 67 6.51 9.71 5.09
N ARG A 68 5.20 9.74 5.35
CA ARG A 68 4.63 9.17 6.56
C ARG A 68 4.80 7.65 6.61
N ILE A 69 4.53 6.94 5.52
CA ILE A 69 4.72 5.49 5.42
C ILE A 69 6.19 5.12 5.65
N GLN A 70 7.12 5.85 5.03
CA GLN A 70 8.57 5.66 5.23
C GLN A 70 8.96 5.83 6.70
N ARG A 71 8.47 6.88 7.38
CA ARG A 71 8.71 7.10 8.82
C ARG A 71 8.14 5.98 9.70
N GLU A 72 6.94 5.49 9.38
CA GLU A 72 6.32 4.36 10.09
C GLU A 72 7.15 3.08 9.91
N ARG A 73 7.72 2.85 8.72
CA ARG A 73 8.63 1.73 8.44
C ARG A 73 9.93 1.83 9.26
N GLU A 74 10.56 3.00 9.29
CA GLU A 74 11.75 3.21 10.11
C GLU A 74 11.46 3.08 11.62
N ALA A 75 10.28 3.53 12.06
CA ALA A 75 9.85 3.37 13.44
C ALA A 75 9.71 1.89 13.81
N ALA A 76 9.14 1.07 12.93
CA ALA A 76 9.04 -0.37 13.13
C ALA A 76 10.41 -1.04 13.33
N LEU A 77 11.42 -0.65 12.55
CA LEU A 77 12.80 -1.13 12.74
C LEU A 77 13.37 -0.73 14.11
N ARG A 78 13.15 0.52 14.54
CA ARG A 78 13.58 1.00 15.87
C ARG A 78 12.89 0.25 17.01
N ASP A 79 11.61 -0.07 16.85
CA ASP A 79 10.85 -0.80 17.87
C ASP A 79 11.29 -2.27 17.95
N LEU A 80 11.66 -2.88 16.83
CA LEU A 80 12.29 -4.21 16.80
C LEU A 80 13.66 -4.24 17.48
N ASP A 81 14.44 -3.17 17.35
CA ASP A 81 15.71 -3.03 18.05
C ASP A 81 15.52 -2.89 19.56
N LYS A 82 14.63 -1.99 19.98
CA LYS A 82 14.30 -1.77 21.41
C LYS A 82 13.73 -3.02 22.09
N SER A 83 12.91 -3.79 21.38
CA SER A 83 12.34 -5.03 21.92
C SER A 83 13.31 -6.21 21.93
N GLY A 84 14.51 -6.06 21.35
CA GLY A 84 15.48 -7.15 21.19
C GLY A 84 15.06 -8.19 20.15
N ARG A 85 13.91 -8.02 19.46
CA ARG A 85 13.44 -8.94 18.43
C ARG A 85 14.40 -9.01 17.26
N ILE A 86 15.15 -7.94 16.99
CA ILE A 86 16.17 -7.87 15.95
C ILE A 86 17.32 -8.87 16.17
N LEU A 87 17.49 -9.39 17.39
CA LEU A 87 18.51 -10.40 17.72
C LEU A 87 18.09 -11.81 17.25
N GLN A 88 16.82 -12.02 16.98
CA GLN A 88 16.27 -13.27 16.43
C GLN A 88 16.18 -13.17 14.91
N PRO A 89 16.20 -14.29 14.17
CA PRO A 89 16.05 -14.25 12.72
C PRO A 89 14.67 -13.69 12.30
N PRO A 90 14.59 -12.95 11.17
CA PRO A 90 13.31 -12.58 10.60
C PRO A 90 12.54 -13.80 10.08
N PRO A 91 11.26 -13.65 9.71
CA PRO A 91 10.46 -14.73 9.12
C PRO A 91 11.08 -15.36 7.86
N ILE A 92 11.96 -14.61 7.19
CA ILE A 92 12.77 -15.02 6.04
C ILE A 92 14.24 -14.74 6.40
N VAL A 93 15.10 -15.72 6.17
CA VAL A 93 16.53 -15.64 6.47
C VAL A 93 17.39 -15.74 5.20
N ASP A 94 16.87 -16.40 4.15
CA ASP A 94 17.51 -16.52 2.85
C ASP A 94 16.82 -15.60 1.84
N PHE A 95 17.54 -14.57 1.41
CA PHE A 95 17.09 -13.65 0.36
C PHE A 95 17.68 -14.04 -0.99
N PRO A 96 16.94 -13.88 -2.10
CA PRO A 96 17.44 -14.12 -3.45
C PRO A 96 18.46 -13.03 -3.85
N HIS A 97 18.98 -13.11 -5.07
CA HIS A 97 19.83 -12.06 -5.66
C HIS A 97 19.18 -10.66 -5.56
N TRP A 98 19.98 -9.60 -5.44
CA TRP A 98 19.49 -8.24 -5.23
C TRP A 98 18.48 -7.78 -6.29
N ALA A 99 18.63 -8.22 -7.55
CA ALA A 99 17.69 -7.88 -8.62
C ALA A 99 16.27 -8.39 -8.33
N ARG A 100 16.17 -9.63 -7.84
CA ARG A 100 14.88 -10.22 -7.44
C ARG A 100 14.33 -9.52 -6.19
N CYS A 101 15.20 -9.12 -5.29
CA CYS A 101 14.83 -8.31 -4.13
C CYS A 101 14.21 -6.96 -4.54
N GLN A 102 14.75 -6.29 -5.57
CA GLN A 102 14.17 -5.04 -6.09
C GLN A 102 12.76 -5.26 -6.66
N GLU A 103 12.56 -6.32 -7.47
CA GLU A 103 11.23 -6.67 -8.00
C GLU A 103 10.22 -6.91 -6.88
N ILE A 104 10.61 -7.65 -5.84
CA ILE A 104 9.78 -7.89 -4.67
C ILE A 104 9.44 -6.56 -4.00
N ALA A 105 10.43 -5.72 -3.70
CA ALA A 105 10.23 -4.45 -3.03
C ALA A 105 9.26 -3.52 -3.79
N GLN A 106 9.36 -3.47 -5.12
CA GLN A 106 8.44 -2.69 -5.96
C GLN A 106 7.01 -3.25 -5.95
N GLY A 107 6.85 -4.54 -5.69
CA GLY A 107 5.56 -5.23 -5.57
C GLY A 107 4.95 -5.23 -4.15
N SER A 108 5.78 -5.16 -3.09
CA SER A 108 5.31 -5.33 -1.71
C SER A 108 5.44 -4.11 -0.81
N ARG A 109 6.25 -3.11 -1.16
CA ARG A 109 6.39 -1.95 -0.28
C ARG A 109 5.11 -1.09 -0.25
N PRO A 110 4.59 -0.74 0.95
CA PRO A 110 3.35 0.01 1.06
C PRO A 110 3.40 1.43 0.45
N ASP A 111 4.56 2.10 0.50
CA ASP A 111 4.77 3.42 -0.10
C ASP A 111 4.63 3.34 -1.63
N MET A 112 5.28 2.36 -2.25
CA MET A 112 5.19 2.09 -3.69
C MET A 112 3.78 1.67 -4.12
N LEU A 113 3.14 0.79 -3.36
CA LEU A 113 1.77 0.34 -3.64
C LEU A 113 0.78 1.51 -3.66
N VAL A 114 0.84 2.40 -2.67
CA VAL A 114 -0.01 3.59 -2.59
C VAL A 114 0.17 4.51 -3.80
N VAL A 115 1.42 4.74 -4.23
CA VAL A 115 1.69 5.57 -5.42
C VAL A 115 1.14 4.91 -6.69
N ARG A 116 1.38 3.61 -6.86
CA ARG A 116 0.88 2.83 -8.01
C ARG A 116 -0.65 2.82 -8.06
N MET A 117 -1.33 2.62 -6.93
CA MET A 117 -2.80 2.60 -6.83
C MET A 117 -3.38 3.96 -7.23
N ASN A 118 -2.79 5.07 -6.75
CA ASN A 118 -3.24 6.41 -7.13
C ASN A 118 -2.99 6.71 -8.61
N LEU A 119 -1.85 6.27 -9.17
CA LEU A 119 -1.59 6.40 -10.59
C LEU A 119 -2.62 5.62 -11.44
N ALA A 120 -2.96 4.39 -11.02
CA ALA A 120 -3.98 3.57 -11.68
C ALA A 120 -5.35 4.25 -11.63
N GLY A 121 -5.76 4.76 -10.47
CA GLY A 121 -7.01 5.47 -10.33
C GLY A 121 -7.09 6.79 -11.11
N ILE A 122 -5.99 7.56 -11.21
CA ILE A 122 -5.95 8.76 -12.07
C ILE A 122 -6.12 8.37 -13.53
N LYS A 123 -5.43 7.30 -14.00
CA LYS A 123 -5.59 6.78 -15.37
C LYS A 123 -7.02 6.32 -15.63
N ALA A 124 -7.64 5.62 -14.68
CA ALA A 124 -9.04 5.24 -14.75
C ALA A 124 -9.96 6.45 -14.83
N ALA A 125 -9.79 7.45 -13.96
CA ALA A 125 -10.57 8.70 -13.98
C ALA A 125 -10.45 9.43 -15.33
N VAL A 126 -9.26 9.47 -15.92
CA VAL A 126 -9.04 10.02 -17.27
C VAL A 126 -9.78 9.20 -18.33
N GLY A 127 -9.71 7.86 -18.25
CA GLY A 127 -10.43 6.96 -19.15
C GLY A 127 -11.95 7.13 -19.06
N ILE A 128 -12.50 7.19 -17.84
CA ILE A 128 -13.92 7.38 -17.57
C ILE A 128 -14.39 8.72 -18.16
N LEU A 129 -13.66 9.81 -17.90
CA LEU A 129 -14.02 11.12 -18.48
C LEU A 129 -13.96 11.11 -20.01
N LYS A 130 -13.02 10.38 -20.61
CA LYS A 130 -12.92 10.26 -22.07
C LYS A 130 -13.96 9.30 -22.67
N GLY A 131 -14.60 8.46 -21.87
CA GLY A 131 -15.48 7.39 -22.34
C GLY A 131 -14.70 6.22 -22.97
N THR A 132 -13.45 6.01 -22.54
CA THR A 132 -12.55 4.95 -23.06
C THR A 132 -12.20 3.92 -21.99
N PHE A 133 -12.86 3.95 -20.84
CA PHE A 133 -12.63 3.01 -19.75
C PHE A 133 -13.60 1.83 -19.90
N ASP A 134 -13.04 0.65 -20.10
CA ASP A 134 -13.73 -0.63 -20.25
C ASP A 134 -13.06 -1.71 -19.38
N GLY A 135 -13.61 -2.93 -19.38
CA GLY A 135 -13.09 -4.05 -18.59
C GLY A 135 -11.63 -4.39 -18.94
N ASP A 136 -11.27 -4.40 -20.22
CA ASP A 136 -9.89 -4.69 -20.66
C ASP A 136 -8.91 -3.59 -20.22
N HIS A 137 -9.35 -2.33 -20.14
CA HIS A 137 -8.58 -1.24 -19.58
C HIS A 137 -8.42 -1.37 -18.07
N GLU A 138 -9.49 -1.76 -17.36
CA GLU A 138 -9.47 -2.00 -15.93
C GLU A 138 -8.52 -3.14 -15.56
N ASP A 139 -8.59 -4.27 -16.25
CA ASP A 139 -7.73 -5.44 -16.01
C ASP A 139 -6.24 -5.10 -16.17
N ARG A 140 -5.89 -4.33 -17.22
CA ARG A 140 -4.53 -3.84 -17.43
C ARG A 140 -4.05 -2.91 -16.31
N LEU A 141 -4.95 -2.10 -15.76
CA LEU A 141 -4.63 -1.22 -14.64
C LEU A 141 -4.64 -1.96 -13.30
N MET A 142 -5.30 -3.11 -13.18
CA MET A 142 -5.37 -3.91 -11.96
C MET A 142 -4.16 -4.85 -11.79
N GLU A 143 -3.39 -5.07 -12.86
CA GLU A 143 -2.25 -5.98 -12.84
C GLU A 143 -1.24 -5.70 -11.72
N GLY A 144 -1.03 -6.70 -10.86
CA GLY A 144 -0.06 -6.63 -9.76
C GLY A 144 -0.51 -5.81 -8.56
N PHE A 145 -1.82 -5.55 -8.40
CA PHE A 145 -2.41 -4.99 -7.18
C PHE A 145 -3.01 -6.07 -6.26
N PRO A 146 -3.18 -5.78 -4.96
CA PRO A 146 -3.88 -6.67 -4.03
C PRO A 146 -5.32 -6.96 -4.48
N SER A 147 -5.81 -8.15 -4.14
CA SER A 147 -7.21 -8.55 -4.38
C SER A 147 -8.18 -7.55 -3.74
N GLY A 148 -9.17 -7.10 -4.50
CA GLY A 148 -10.19 -6.16 -4.02
C GLY A 148 -9.90 -4.69 -4.31
N PHE A 149 -8.77 -4.35 -4.93
CA PHE A 149 -8.56 -3.03 -5.52
C PHE A 149 -9.20 -2.95 -6.91
N SER A 150 -10.08 -1.96 -7.14
CA SER A 150 -10.59 -1.61 -8.46
C SER A 150 -10.07 -0.22 -8.87
N PRO A 151 -9.31 -0.11 -9.97
CA PRO A 151 -8.96 1.17 -10.56
C PRO A 151 -10.20 1.99 -10.97
N GLY A 152 -11.26 1.33 -11.44
CA GLY A 152 -12.51 1.96 -11.85
C GLY A 152 -13.21 2.65 -10.69
N ASP A 153 -13.39 1.95 -9.57
CA ASP A 153 -13.98 2.50 -8.34
C ASP A 153 -13.14 3.66 -7.80
N TRP A 154 -11.81 3.48 -7.72
CA TRP A 154 -10.89 4.53 -7.27
C TRP A 154 -10.95 5.77 -8.18
N GLY A 155 -11.02 5.56 -9.50
CA GLY A 155 -11.19 6.61 -10.49
C GLY A 155 -12.53 7.33 -10.33
N GLY A 156 -13.61 6.60 -10.04
CA GLY A 156 -14.93 7.15 -9.74
C GLY A 156 -14.93 8.02 -8.48
N GLU A 157 -14.23 7.60 -7.43
CA GLU A 157 -14.04 8.40 -6.22
C GLU A 157 -13.25 9.68 -6.49
N ILE A 158 -12.17 9.61 -7.28
CA ILE A 158 -11.41 10.79 -7.71
C ILE A 158 -12.33 11.78 -8.43
N LEU A 159 -13.18 11.30 -9.34
CA LEU A 159 -14.09 12.17 -10.10
C LEU A 159 -15.23 12.76 -9.25
N SER A 160 -15.54 12.12 -8.13
CA SER A 160 -16.54 12.57 -7.15
C SER A 160 -15.98 13.59 -6.14
N ASP A 161 -14.68 13.88 -6.22
CA ASP A 161 -14.00 14.84 -5.35
C ASP A 161 -14.59 16.25 -5.48
N PHE A 162 -14.81 16.90 -4.34
CA PHE A 162 -15.41 18.24 -4.29
C PHE A 162 -14.59 19.27 -5.09
N ARG A 163 -13.28 19.07 -5.22
CA ARG A 163 -12.36 19.92 -5.99
C ARG A 163 -12.74 19.97 -7.48
N PHE A 164 -13.51 19.02 -7.99
CA PHE A 164 -14.02 19.03 -9.37
C PHE A 164 -15.43 19.60 -9.53
N MET A 165 -16.10 19.99 -8.43
CA MET A 165 -17.42 20.62 -8.52
C MET A 165 -17.34 21.92 -9.33
N GLY A 166 -18.28 22.10 -10.26
CA GLY A 166 -18.33 23.27 -11.15
C GLY A 166 -17.27 23.31 -12.27
N MET A 167 -16.30 22.38 -12.30
CA MET A 167 -15.31 22.33 -13.38
C MET A 167 -15.88 21.69 -14.65
N SER A 168 -15.52 22.26 -15.81
CA SER A 168 -15.81 21.67 -17.11
C SER A 168 -15.07 20.34 -17.30
N LYS A 169 -15.57 19.49 -18.22
CA LYS A 169 -14.88 18.24 -18.59
C LYS A 169 -13.43 18.48 -19.04
N ALA A 170 -13.19 19.56 -19.78
CA ALA A 170 -11.86 19.91 -20.27
C ALA A 170 -10.91 20.29 -19.11
N ASP A 171 -11.39 21.06 -18.15
CA ASP A 171 -10.59 21.46 -16.98
C ASP A 171 -10.27 20.28 -16.07
N ARG A 172 -11.24 19.39 -15.82
CA ARG A 172 -11.02 18.14 -15.07
C ARG A 172 -9.91 17.30 -15.72
N LEU A 173 -9.97 17.12 -17.03
CA LEU A 173 -8.94 16.39 -17.78
C LEU A 173 -7.56 17.05 -17.67
N LYS A 174 -7.50 18.39 -17.72
CA LYS A 174 -6.23 19.14 -17.57
C LYS A 174 -5.63 18.93 -16.17
N VAL A 175 -6.44 19.01 -15.13
CA VAL A 175 -6.00 18.76 -13.74
C VAL A 175 -5.52 17.32 -13.57
N LEU A 176 -6.31 16.33 -14.02
CA LEU A 176 -5.95 14.91 -13.90
C LEU A 176 -4.66 14.58 -14.64
N LYS A 177 -4.45 15.10 -15.85
CA LYS A 177 -3.19 14.90 -16.60
C LYS A 177 -1.99 15.52 -15.89
N ARG A 178 -2.15 16.70 -15.28
CA ARG A 178 -1.09 17.32 -14.47
C ARG A 178 -0.75 16.43 -13.28
N GLN A 179 -1.76 15.95 -12.55
CA GLN A 179 -1.55 15.08 -11.40
C GLN A 179 -0.96 13.72 -11.82
N GLU A 180 -1.37 13.16 -12.96
CA GLU A 180 -0.75 11.96 -13.53
C GLU A 180 0.76 12.15 -13.73
N GLY A 181 1.17 13.31 -14.23
CA GLY A 181 2.59 13.69 -14.35
C GLY A 181 3.31 13.72 -13.01
N CYS A 182 2.77 14.45 -12.03
CA CYS A 182 3.35 14.55 -10.69
C CYS A 182 3.46 13.18 -9.99
N VAL A 183 2.43 12.33 -10.09
CA VAL A 183 2.45 11.00 -9.49
C VAL A 183 3.42 10.06 -10.22
N ARG A 184 3.60 10.22 -11.53
CA ARG A 184 4.60 9.46 -12.31
C ARG A 184 6.03 9.84 -11.96
N GLU A 185 6.30 11.12 -11.73
CA GLU A 185 7.59 11.60 -11.21
C GLU A 185 7.85 11.00 -9.83
N LEU A 186 6.89 11.10 -8.90
CA LEU A 186 6.99 10.50 -7.57
C LEU A 186 7.22 8.98 -7.61
N PHE A 187 6.54 8.27 -8.52
CA PHE A 187 6.77 6.84 -8.74
C PHE A 187 8.21 6.55 -9.16
N THR A 188 8.77 7.36 -10.07
CA THR A 188 10.13 7.20 -10.58
C THR A 188 11.15 7.44 -9.48
N ASP A 189 11.00 8.54 -8.74
CA ASP A 189 11.87 8.90 -7.61
C ASP A 189 11.87 7.79 -6.54
N LEU A 190 10.68 7.32 -6.17
CA LEU A 190 10.52 6.27 -5.16
C LEU A 190 11.07 4.92 -5.65
N ARG A 191 10.91 4.57 -6.93
CA ARG A 191 11.50 3.36 -7.51
C ARG A 191 13.02 3.40 -7.42
N ASP A 192 13.61 4.54 -7.78
CA ASP A 192 15.06 4.69 -7.79
C ASP A 192 15.63 4.72 -6.36
N GLU A 193 14.90 5.29 -5.40
CA GLU A 193 15.18 5.17 -3.97
C GLU A 193 15.17 3.71 -3.51
N ILE A 194 14.08 2.99 -3.78
CA ILE A 194 13.93 1.57 -3.42
C ILE A 194 15.07 0.74 -4.00
N ASN A 195 15.40 0.95 -5.27
CA ASN A 195 16.44 0.19 -5.94
C ASN A 195 17.79 0.36 -5.25
N ARG A 196 18.13 1.58 -4.86
CA ARG A 196 19.37 1.89 -4.13
C ARG A 196 19.37 1.28 -2.73
N ASP A 197 18.29 1.47 -1.98
CA ASP A 197 18.19 0.98 -0.59
C ASP A 197 18.27 -0.55 -0.52
N VAL A 198 17.57 -1.24 -1.42
CA VAL A 198 17.56 -2.70 -1.50
C VAL A 198 18.94 -3.24 -1.83
N VAL A 199 19.64 -2.67 -2.82
CA VAL A 199 21.01 -3.11 -3.18
C VAL A 199 21.96 -2.92 -2.01
N TRP A 200 21.86 -1.78 -1.33
CA TRP A 200 22.69 -1.47 -0.17
C TRP A 200 22.46 -2.43 0.99
N ASP A 201 21.21 -2.67 1.37
CA ASP A 201 20.87 -3.57 2.47
C ASP A 201 21.13 -5.03 2.13
N HIS A 202 20.97 -5.41 0.85
CA HIS A 202 21.33 -6.73 0.36
C HIS A 202 22.82 -7.01 0.52
N HIS A 203 23.68 -6.12 0.04
CA HIS A 203 25.12 -6.29 0.21
C HIS A 203 25.58 -6.25 1.67
N LYS A 204 24.92 -5.46 2.53
CA LYS A 204 25.18 -5.51 3.98
C LYS A 204 24.85 -6.89 4.56
N TRP A 205 23.71 -7.46 4.16
CA TRP A 205 23.31 -8.79 4.59
C TRP A 205 24.25 -9.88 4.07
N GLU A 206 24.67 -9.84 2.80
CA GLU A 206 25.65 -10.78 2.24
C GLU A 206 26.97 -10.75 3.02
N ARG A 207 27.49 -9.56 3.31
CA ARG A 207 28.72 -9.40 4.11
C ARG A 207 28.54 -9.95 5.52
N ALA A 208 27.42 -9.63 6.18
CA ALA A 208 27.15 -10.12 7.52
C ALA A 208 27.03 -11.66 7.55
N ARG A 209 26.35 -12.24 6.57
CA ARG A 209 26.16 -13.70 6.41
C ARG A 209 27.47 -14.46 6.22
N GLY A 210 28.49 -13.84 5.64
CA GLY A 210 29.83 -14.41 5.54
C GLY A 210 30.62 -14.41 6.86
N GLY A 211 30.14 -13.71 7.89
CA GLY A 211 30.75 -13.64 9.22
C GLY A 211 30.21 -14.68 10.21
N SER A 212 30.79 -14.71 11.41
CA SER A 212 30.40 -15.61 12.51
C SER A 212 29.43 -15.01 13.53
N ASP A 213 29.16 -13.70 13.48
CA ASP A 213 28.26 -13.02 14.42
C ASP A 213 26.79 -13.14 14.00
N ALA A 214 26.06 -14.06 14.63
CA ALA A 214 24.64 -14.29 14.40
C ALA A 214 23.78 -13.04 14.67
N VAL A 215 24.18 -12.16 15.59
CA VAL A 215 23.44 -10.93 15.88
C VAL A 215 23.55 -9.95 14.72
N ALA A 216 24.76 -9.76 14.19
CA ALA A 216 24.99 -8.93 13.00
C ALA A 216 24.22 -9.47 11.78
N VAL A 217 24.22 -10.79 11.58
CA VAL A 217 23.45 -11.46 10.52
C VAL A 217 21.96 -11.17 10.65
N ASN A 218 21.39 -11.38 11.83
CA ASN A 218 19.96 -11.18 12.08
C ASN A 218 19.57 -9.72 11.89
N ARG A 219 20.38 -8.77 12.39
CA ARG A 219 20.16 -7.33 12.18
C ARG A 219 20.17 -6.97 10.70
N ALA A 220 21.14 -7.45 9.92
CA ALA A 220 21.18 -7.16 8.49
C ALA A 220 19.99 -7.79 7.74
N ALA A 221 19.57 -8.99 8.13
CA ALA A 221 18.40 -9.66 7.57
C ALA A 221 17.10 -8.90 7.87
N TRP A 222 16.93 -8.34 9.09
CA TRP A 222 15.77 -7.52 9.42
C TRP A 222 15.72 -6.21 8.64
N ASN A 223 16.86 -5.53 8.47
CA ASN A 223 16.94 -4.33 7.64
C ASN A 223 16.50 -4.63 6.21
N LEU A 224 17.07 -5.68 5.60
CA LEU A 224 16.70 -6.09 4.26
C LEU A 224 15.21 -6.46 4.17
N TRP A 225 14.68 -7.29 5.07
CA TRP A 225 13.27 -7.68 5.05
C TRP A 225 12.32 -6.48 5.15
N ILE A 226 12.65 -5.48 5.96
CA ILE A 226 11.87 -4.24 6.06
C ILE A 226 12.02 -3.39 4.80
N SER A 227 13.22 -3.28 4.23
CA SER A 227 13.47 -2.57 2.97
C SER A 227 12.74 -3.18 1.79
N LEU A 228 12.44 -4.48 1.83
CA LEU A 228 11.56 -5.17 0.88
C LEU A 228 10.06 -4.92 1.12
N GLY A 229 9.67 -4.25 2.21
CA GLY A 229 8.27 -4.05 2.57
C GLY A 229 7.65 -5.23 3.31
N CYS A 230 8.45 -5.98 4.06
CA CYS A 230 8.02 -7.11 4.88
C CYS A 230 7.32 -8.23 4.08
N PRO A 231 7.91 -8.74 2.97
CA PRO A 231 7.27 -9.71 2.12
C PRO A 231 6.96 -11.02 2.87
N GLY A 232 5.86 -11.68 2.50
CA GLY A 232 5.53 -13.02 2.97
C GLY A 232 6.47 -14.09 2.41
N LYS A 233 6.50 -15.27 3.03
CA LYS A 233 7.41 -16.38 2.66
C LYS A 233 7.25 -16.83 1.20
N ASN A 234 6.04 -16.72 0.64
CA ASN A 234 5.75 -17.16 -0.73
C ASN A 234 6.27 -16.20 -1.80
N SER A 235 6.54 -14.94 -1.45
CA SER A 235 7.00 -13.91 -2.39
C SER A 235 8.46 -14.09 -2.82
N LEU A 236 9.23 -14.94 -2.14
CA LEU A 236 10.68 -15.13 -2.34
C LEU A 236 11.05 -16.44 -3.06
N LYS A 237 10.08 -17.32 -3.30
CA LYS A 237 10.30 -18.66 -3.90
C LYS A 237 10.00 -18.73 -5.39
N ARG A 238 9.55 -17.63 -6.00
CA ARG A 238 9.29 -17.53 -7.44
C ARG A 238 10.48 -16.92 -8.15
#